data_AF-A0A2N5ZCJ0-F1
#
_entry.id   AF-A0A2N5ZCJ0-F1
#
_cell.length_a   1.000
_cell.length_b   1.000
_cell.length_c   1.000
_cell.angle_alpha   90.00
_cell.angle_beta   90.00
_cell.angle_gamma   90.00
#
_symmetry.space_group_name_H-M   'P 1'
#
loop_
_entity.id
_entity.type
_entity.pdbx_description
1 polymer ?
#
loop_
_entity_poly.entity_id
_entity_poly.type
_entity_poly.pdbx_seq_one_letter_code
_entity_poly.pdbx_strand_id
1 'polypeptide(L)'
;MYRLFPVISAKRELWAIISDEIDVAERKYRVKEKNLYSEENLKNIAKKRAKSHLNRCNIEFLERNLVGLNIIIGRLRQMEAKIIIVIPPFTKYYYNEFSDVYKQIMNDTLMDVSKNHKIIFKDYSEDKRFYENIDLFADSDHLNKSGRKLFTKILFEECIFDR
;
A
#
# COMPACT_ATOMS: atom_id res chain seq x y z
N MET A 1 -5.02 -8.35 -10.94
CA MET A 1 -5.54 -7.06 -10.43
C MET A 1 -5.02 -6.86 -9.01
N TYR A 2 -3.85 -6.21 -8.88
CA TYR A 2 -3.32 -5.79 -7.58
C TYR A 2 -4.04 -4.51 -7.17
N ARG A 3 -4.50 -4.45 -5.92
CA ARG A 3 -5.21 -3.31 -5.30
C ARG A 3 -4.55 -3.13 -3.95
N LEU A 4 -3.70 -2.13 -3.76
CA LEU A 4 -3.14 -1.83 -2.43
C LEU A 4 -2.95 -0.31 -2.24
N PHE A 5 -4.06 0.42 -2.15
CA PHE A 5 -4.54 1.08 -0.92
C PHE A 5 -5.99 1.57 -1.17
N PRO A 6 -6.93 1.51 -0.20
CA PRO A 6 -6.79 1.05 1.18
C PRO A 6 -7.05 -0.44 1.31
N VAL A 7 -6.03 -1.19 1.72
CA VAL A 7 -6.16 -2.62 2.02
C VAL A 7 -7.12 -2.83 3.19
N ILE A 8 -7.10 -1.88 4.13
CA ILE A 8 -7.90 -1.93 5.36
C ILE A 8 -9.32 -1.43 5.17
N SER A 9 -9.68 -0.70 4.12
CA SER A 9 -11.07 -0.24 3.96
C SER A 9 -11.69 -0.58 2.61
N ALA A 10 -10.94 -1.22 1.70
CA ALA A 10 -11.52 -1.78 0.49
C ALA A 10 -12.42 -2.98 0.83
N LYS A 11 -13.43 -3.22 -0.02
CA LYS A 11 -14.26 -4.45 -0.07
C LYS A 11 -13.50 -5.75 -0.33
N ARG A 12 -12.27 -5.88 0.15
CA ARG A 12 -11.45 -7.10 0.11
C ARG A 12 -10.99 -7.36 1.52
N GLU A 13 -11.38 -8.50 2.04
CA GLU A 13 -10.95 -8.97 3.35
C GLU A 13 -9.46 -9.31 3.28
N LEU A 14 -8.69 -8.89 4.28
CA LEU A 14 -7.30 -9.32 4.43
C LEU A 14 -7.16 -10.85 4.41
N TRP A 15 -8.17 -11.58 4.90
CA TRP A 15 -8.18 -13.04 4.91
C TRP A 15 -8.04 -13.66 3.52
N ALA A 16 -8.68 -13.08 2.51
CA ALA A 16 -8.58 -13.55 1.13
C ALA A 16 -7.19 -13.33 0.50
N ILE A 17 -6.31 -12.58 1.16
CA ILE A 17 -4.90 -12.41 0.76
C ILE A 17 -4.00 -13.46 1.42
N ILE A 18 -4.42 -14.00 2.58
CA ILE A 18 -3.61 -14.88 3.43
C ILE A 18 -3.98 -16.36 3.25
N SER A 19 -5.23 -16.65 2.88
CA SER A 19 -5.72 -18.04 2.83
C SER A 19 -5.10 -18.89 1.72
N ASP A 20 -4.31 -18.31 0.80
CA ASP A 20 -3.81 -18.96 -0.42
C ASP A 20 -4.88 -19.72 -1.23
N GLU A 21 -6.19 -19.51 -0.93
CA GLU A 21 -7.34 -20.06 -1.66
C GLU A 21 -7.48 -19.46 -3.06
N ILE A 22 -6.63 -18.48 -3.38
CA ILE A 22 -6.41 -18.04 -4.73
C ILE A 22 -5.23 -18.84 -5.25
N ASP A 23 -5.45 -19.69 -6.25
CA ASP A 23 -4.37 -20.35 -6.98
C ASP A 23 -3.38 -19.30 -7.53
N VAL A 24 -2.31 -19.07 -6.78
CA VAL A 24 -1.32 -18.02 -7.05
C VAL A 24 -0.39 -18.48 -8.18
N ALA A 25 -0.29 -19.80 -8.41
CA ALA A 25 0.63 -20.42 -9.36
C ALA A 25 0.31 -20.03 -10.82
N GLU A 26 -0.95 -19.77 -11.15
CA GLU A 26 -1.35 -19.36 -12.51
C GLU A 26 -1.34 -17.85 -12.76
N ARG A 27 -1.19 -17.02 -11.71
CA ARG A 27 -1.04 -15.57 -11.90
C ARG A 27 0.37 -15.28 -12.37
N LYS A 28 0.59 -15.28 -13.69
CA LYS A 28 1.75 -14.59 -14.29
C LYS A 28 1.77 -13.16 -13.77
N TYR A 29 2.59 -12.90 -12.76
CA TYR A 29 2.85 -11.56 -12.22
C TYR A 29 3.47 -10.74 -13.35
N ARG A 30 2.64 -10.06 -14.14
CA ARG A 30 3.12 -9.11 -15.15
C ARG A 30 3.74 -7.94 -14.41
N VAL A 31 5.03 -8.06 -14.15
CA VAL A 31 5.89 -6.94 -13.81
C VAL A 31 5.80 -5.97 -14.98
N LYS A 32 5.13 -4.84 -14.76
CA LYS A 32 5.17 -3.75 -15.72
C LYS A 32 6.57 -3.14 -15.65
N GLU A 33 7.30 -3.24 -16.74
CA GLU A 33 8.70 -2.78 -16.83
C GLU A 33 8.80 -1.25 -16.75
N LYS A 34 7.80 -0.51 -17.25
CA LYS A 34 7.79 0.94 -17.32
C LYS A 34 6.38 1.54 -17.18
N ASN A 35 6.31 2.86 -17.04
CA ASN A 35 5.06 3.59 -17.17
C ASN A 35 4.51 3.43 -18.60
N LEU A 36 3.21 3.15 -18.70
CA LEU A 36 2.53 2.93 -19.98
C LEU A 36 1.71 4.15 -20.43
N TYR A 37 1.70 5.22 -19.65
CA TYR A 37 0.82 6.37 -19.85
C TYR A 37 1.61 7.65 -19.99
N SER A 38 1.14 8.53 -20.89
CA SER A 38 1.50 9.94 -20.81
C SER A 38 1.04 10.53 -19.49
N GLU A 39 1.66 11.64 -19.08
CA GLU A 39 1.32 12.30 -17.82
C GLU A 39 -0.17 12.71 -17.75
N GLU A 40 -0.73 13.23 -18.84
CA GLU A 40 -2.15 13.59 -18.92
C GLU A 40 -3.07 12.37 -18.73
N ASN A 41 -2.73 11.24 -19.38
CA ASN A 41 -3.48 10.00 -19.20
C ASN A 41 -3.34 9.46 -17.78
N LEU A 42 -2.16 9.61 -17.16
CA LEU A 42 -1.90 9.19 -15.79
C LEU A 42 -2.76 9.96 -14.79
N LYS A 43 -2.90 11.29 -14.95
CA LYS A 43 -3.81 12.13 -14.16
C LYS A 43 -5.26 11.62 -14.23
N ASN A 44 -5.75 11.37 -15.43
CA ASN A 44 -7.11 10.86 -15.65
C ASN A 44 -7.33 9.48 -15.03
N ILE A 45 -6.35 8.58 -15.12
CA ILE A 45 -6.40 7.25 -14.52
C ILE A 45 -6.35 7.34 -13.00
N ALA A 46 -5.51 8.21 -12.44
CA ALA A 46 -5.37 8.42 -11.01
C ALA A 46 -6.69 8.87 -10.38
N LYS A 47 -7.34 9.87 -10.96
CA LYS A 47 -8.67 10.33 -10.55
C LYS A 47 -9.74 9.24 -10.59
N LYS A 48 -9.81 8.48 -11.69
CA LYS A 48 -10.75 7.35 -11.82
C LYS A 48 -10.46 6.27 -10.77
N ARG A 49 -9.18 5.98 -10.51
CA ARG A 49 -8.75 4.98 -9.54
C ARG A 49 -9.09 5.39 -8.11
N ALA A 50 -8.74 6.62 -7.73
CA ALA A 50 -9.04 7.18 -6.41
C ALA A 50 -10.55 7.17 -6.14
N LYS A 51 -11.38 7.64 -7.09
CA LYS A 51 -12.85 7.55 -6.99
C LYS A 51 -13.33 6.11 -6.81
N SER A 52 -12.78 5.17 -7.58
CA SER A 52 -13.13 3.75 -7.41
C SER A 52 -12.73 3.18 -6.06
N HIS A 53 -11.65 3.67 -5.43
CA HIS A 53 -11.22 3.23 -4.11
C HIS A 53 -12.09 3.87 -3.03
N LEU A 54 -12.35 5.17 -3.09
CA LEU A 54 -13.29 5.86 -2.19
C LEU A 54 -14.68 5.21 -2.19
N ASN A 55 -15.22 4.86 -3.36
CA ASN A 55 -16.50 4.15 -3.47
C ASN A 55 -16.52 2.74 -2.85
N ARG A 56 -15.34 2.18 -2.55
CA ARG A 56 -15.19 0.87 -1.89
C ARG A 56 -14.85 1.01 -0.42
N CYS A 57 -14.47 2.20 0.05
CA CYS A 57 -14.23 2.50 1.45
C CYS A 57 -15.55 2.43 2.22
N ASN A 58 -15.61 1.63 3.26
CA ASN A 58 -16.67 1.68 4.26
C ASN A 58 -16.04 1.33 5.63
N ILE A 59 -16.53 1.99 6.69
CA ILE A 59 -16.07 1.85 8.07
C ILE A 59 -16.16 0.40 8.58
N GLU A 60 -17.17 -0.36 8.17
CA GLU A 60 -17.32 -1.78 8.53
C GLU A 60 -16.14 -2.62 7.99
N PHE A 61 -15.65 -2.29 6.79
CA PHE A 61 -14.44 -2.94 6.26
C PHE A 61 -13.18 -2.50 7.00
N LEU A 62 -13.13 -1.25 7.49
CA LEU A 62 -12.02 -0.77 8.33
C LEU A 62 -11.90 -1.62 9.59
N GLU A 63 -12.98 -1.75 10.35
CA GLU A 63 -13.00 -2.54 11.59
C GLU A 63 -12.64 -4.00 11.32
N ARG A 64 -13.26 -4.61 10.30
CA ARG A 64 -12.98 -6.01 9.95
C ARG A 64 -11.53 -6.23 9.54
N ASN A 65 -10.94 -5.31 8.79
CA ASN A 65 -9.54 -5.44 8.39
C ASN A 65 -8.59 -5.12 9.54
N LEU A 66 -8.97 -4.31 10.53
CA LEU A 66 -8.16 -4.18 11.75
C LEU A 66 -8.11 -5.47 12.55
N VAL A 67 -9.25 -6.18 12.66
CA VAL A 67 -9.27 -7.54 13.25
C VAL A 67 -8.34 -8.47 12.47
N GLY A 68 -8.43 -8.48 11.14
CA GLY A 68 -7.57 -9.30 10.28
C GLY A 68 -6.08 -8.95 10.45
N LEU A 69 -5.73 -7.67 10.49
CA LEU A 69 -4.36 -7.20 10.66
C LEU A 69 -3.79 -7.64 12.02
N ASN A 70 -4.57 -7.54 13.09
CA ASN A 70 -4.15 -7.98 14.42
C ASN A 70 -3.90 -9.50 14.48
N ILE A 71 -4.71 -10.29 13.75
CA ILE A 71 -4.49 -11.75 13.61
C ILE A 71 -3.17 -12.03 12.87
N ILE A 72 -2.90 -11.33 11.76
CA ILE A 72 -1.63 -11.47 11.01
C ILE A 72 -0.45 -11.15 11.93
N ILE A 73 -0.52 -10.01 12.64
CA ILE A 73 0.54 -9.59 13.56
C ILE A 73 0.76 -10.64 14.65
N GLY A 74 -0.31 -11.19 15.22
CA GLY A 74 -0.24 -12.27 16.20
C GLY A 74 0.49 -13.50 15.68
N ARG A 75 0.15 -13.96 14.47
CA ARG A 75 0.79 -15.12 13.82
C ARG A 75 2.26 -14.87 13.51
N LEU A 76 2.59 -13.71 12.95
CA LEU A 76 3.98 -13.35 12.64
C LEU A 76 4.85 -13.29 13.91
N ARG A 77 4.30 -12.81 15.03
CA ARG A 77 4.99 -12.82 16.32
C ARG A 77 5.23 -14.22 16.87
N GLN A 78 4.28 -15.14 16.70
CA GLN A 78 4.48 -16.55 17.09
C GLN A 78 5.63 -17.20 16.31
N MET A 79 5.93 -16.70 15.11
CA MET A 79 7.06 -17.11 14.28
C MET A 79 8.34 -16.29 14.56
N GLU A 80 8.35 -15.47 15.62
CA GLU A 80 9.47 -14.59 16.00
C GLU A 80 9.87 -13.60 14.88
N ALA A 81 8.96 -13.29 13.95
CA ALA A 81 9.24 -12.39 12.85
C ALA A 81 9.32 -10.93 13.34
N LYS A 82 10.30 -10.18 12.82
CA LYS A 82 10.32 -8.72 12.94
C LYS A 82 9.32 -8.13 11.96
N ILE A 83 8.38 -7.35 12.48
CA ILE A 83 7.29 -6.77 11.69
C ILE A 83 7.55 -5.27 11.48
N ILE A 84 7.29 -4.80 10.26
CA ILE A 84 7.24 -3.38 9.91
C ILE A 84 5.95 -3.17 9.10
N ILE A 85 5.24 -2.10 9.39
CA ILE A 85 4.10 -1.65 8.59
C ILE A 85 4.58 -0.47 7.73
N VAL A 86 4.32 -0.52 6.44
CA VAL A 86 4.65 0.57 5.52
C VAL A 86 3.45 0.96 4.68
N ILE A 87 3.25 2.26 4.47
CA ILE A 87 2.48 2.75 3.32
C ILE A 87 3.47 2.95 2.17
N PRO A 88 3.30 2.31 1.01
CA PRO A 88 4.19 2.48 -0.13
C PRO A 88 4.02 3.87 -0.77
N PRO A 89 5.00 4.32 -1.59
CA PRO A 89 4.87 5.56 -2.34
C PRO A 89 3.79 5.50 -3.42
N PHE A 90 3.18 6.65 -3.68
CA PHE A 90 2.20 6.85 -4.77
C PHE A 90 2.61 8.01 -5.67
N THR A 91 1.98 8.09 -6.85
CA THR A 91 2.10 9.32 -7.66
C THR A 91 1.35 10.45 -6.97
N LYS A 92 1.84 11.69 -7.09
CA LYS A 92 1.11 12.88 -6.62
C LYS A 92 -0.32 12.96 -7.17
N TYR A 93 -0.52 12.52 -8.42
CA TYR A 93 -1.83 12.53 -9.08
C TYR A 93 -2.84 11.60 -8.42
N TYR A 94 -2.38 10.51 -7.82
CA TYR A 94 -3.27 9.60 -7.10
C TYR A 94 -3.44 10.05 -5.65
N TYR A 95 -2.36 10.40 -4.97
CA TYR A 95 -2.38 10.79 -3.56
C TYR A 95 -3.24 12.04 -3.31
N ASN A 96 -3.19 13.02 -4.21
CA ASN A 96 -3.91 14.29 -4.04
C ASN A 96 -5.41 14.22 -4.32
N GLU A 97 -5.91 13.08 -4.80
CA GLU A 97 -7.35 12.86 -4.99
C GLU A 97 -8.04 12.44 -3.67
N PHE A 98 -7.27 12.14 -2.62
CA PHE A 98 -7.79 11.86 -1.29
C PHE A 98 -7.82 13.12 -0.44
N SER A 99 -8.89 13.32 0.33
CA SER A 99 -8.99 14.44 1.27
C SER A 99 -8.00 14.28 2.43
N ASP A 100 -7.60 15.39 3.03
CA ASP A 100 -6.67 15.37 4.17
C ASP A 100 -7.28 14.64 5.37
N VAL A 101 -8.59 14.76 5.58
CA VAL A 101 -9.31 13.97 6.60
C VAL A 101 -9.14 12.46 6.34
N TYR A 102 -9.24 12.02 5.08
CA TYR A 102 -9.08 10.60 4.75
C TYR A 102 -7.64 10.13 4.99
N LYS A 103 -6.65 10.93 4.59
CA LYS A 103 -5.22 10.65 4.82
C LYS A 103 -4.90 10.61 6.32
N GLN A 104 -5.50 11.50 7.11
CA GLN A 104 -5.33 11.56 8.56
C GLN A 104 -5.91 10.31 9.23
N ILE A 105 -7.16 9.93 8.93
CA ILE A 105 -7.78 8.72 9.48
C ILE A 105 -6.93 7.48 9.20
N MET A 106 -6.40 7.37 7.98
CA MET A 106 -5.52 6.27 7.59
C MET A 106 -4.24 6.23 8.42
N ASN A 107 -3.56 7.37 8.53
CA ASN A 107 -2.31 7.47 9.27
C ASN A 107 -2.50 7.22 10.76
N ASP A 108 -3.52 7.82 11.37
CA ASP A 108 -3.85 7.62 12.79
C ASP A 108 -4.18 6.16 13.09
N THR A 109 -4.97 5.52 12.23
CA THR A 109 -5.30 4.10 12.37
C THR A 109 -4.05 3.22 12.39
N LEU A 110 -3.12 3.42 11.46
CA LEU A 110 -1.90 2.61 11.40
C LEU A 110 -0.89 2.97 12.49
N MET A 111 -0.86 4.23 12.91
CA MET A 111 -0.09 4.69 14.06
C MET A 111 -0.58 4.03 15.36
N ASP A 112 -1.89 3.89 15.54
CA ASP A 112 -2.46 3.23 16.70
C ASP A 112 -2.15 1.73 16.71
N VAL A 113 -2.27 1.05 15.56
CA VAL A 113 -1.82 -0.35 15.42
C VAL A 113 -0.33 -0.47 15.76
N SER A 114 0.50 0.43 15.23
CA SER A 114 1.93 0.48 15.50
C SER A 114 2.24 0.62 16.99
N LYS A 115 1.59 1.55 17.70
CA LYS A 115 1.74 1.74 19.15
C LYS A 115 1.28 0.52 19.93
N ASN A 116 0.08 0.02 19.65
CA ASN A 116 -0.53 -1.13 20.35
C ASN A 116 0.31 -2.40 20.21
N HIS A 117 0.93 -2.58 19.05
CA HIS A 117 1.79 -3.73 18.78
C HIS A 117 3.29 -3.42 18.90
N LYS A 118 3.71 -2.24 19.33
CA LYS A 118 5.14 -1.86 19.37
C LYS A 118 5.87 -2.20 18.05
N ILE A 119 5.21 -1.98 16.92
CA ILE A 119 5.69 -2.26 15.57
C ILE A 119 6.12 -0.95 14.94
N ILE A 120 7.18 -0.95 14.13
CA ILE A 120 7.56 0.26 13.39
C ILE A 120 6.56 0.51 12.26
N PHE A 121 6.09 1.75 12.17
CA PHE A 121 5.29 2.25 11.07
C PHE A 121 6.05 3.34 10.31
N LYS A 122 6.05 3.26 8.98
CA LYS A 122 6.65 4.24 8.08
C LYS A 122 5.68 4.58 6.95
N ASP A 123 5.41 5.85 6.76
CA ASP A 123 4.61 6.35 5.64
C ASP A 123 5.52 6.89 4.53
N TYR A 124 5.53 6.24 3.37
CA TYR A 124 6.26 6.66 2.18
C TYR A 124 5.36 7.30 1.12
N SER A 125 4.08 7.55 1.42
CA SER A 125 3.09 8.01 0.45
C SER A 125 3.47 9.30 -0.27
N GLU A 126 4.15 10.22 0.43
CA GLU A 126 4.68 11.49 -0.10
C GLU A 126 6.21 11.51 -0.19
N ASP A 127 6.86 10.35 -0.22
CA ASP A 127 8.31 10.28 -0.30
C ASP A 127 8.84 10.99 -1.56
N LYS A 128 9.63 12.06 -1.36
CA LYS A 128 10.15 12.91 -2.44
C LYS A 128 10.97 12.17 -3.50
N ARG A 129 11.53 11.00 -3.16
CA ARG A 129 12.26 10.13 -4.10
C ARG A 129 11.34 9.51 -5.15
N PHE A 130 10.02 9.48 -4.89
CA PHE A 130 9.00 8.89 -5.76
C PHE A 130 7.90 9.87 -6.17
N TYR A 131 7.43 10.71 -5.26
CA TYR A 131 6.17 11.47 -5.38
C TYR A 131 6.02 12.27 -6.68
N GLU A 132 7.12 12.90 -7.11
CA GLU A 132 7.22 13.68 -8.35
C GLU A 132 7.70 12.86 -9.56
N ASN A 133 8.26 11.66 -9.34
CA ASN A 133 8.93 10.86 -10.36
C ASN A 133 8.00 9.77 -10.93
N ILE A 134 7.19 10.15 -11.91
CA ILE A 134 6.23 9.25 -12.57
C ILE A 134 6.89 8.08 -13.32
N ASP A 135 8.18 8.18 -13.65
CA ASP A 135 8.92 7.13 -14.35
C ASP A 135 9.26 5.94 -13.47
N LEU A 136 9.06 6.05 -12.15
CA LEU A 136 9.16 4.93 -11.21
C LEU A 136 7.85 4.16 -11.07
N PHE A 137 6.79 4.61 -11.74
CA PHE A 137 5.47 4.01 -11.65
C PHE A 137 5.08 3.27 -12.93
N ALA A 138 4.24 2.26 -12.76
CA ALA A 138 3.67 1.47 -13.84
C ALA A 138 2.26 1.95 -14.22
N ASP A 139 1.58 2.57 -13.26
CA ASP A 139 0.30 3.29 -13.38
C ASP A 139 0.17 4.25 -12.18
N SER A 140 -1.02 4.77 -11.89
CA SER A 140 -1.23 5.81 -10.88
C SER A 140 -0.81 5.45 -9.45
N ASP A 141 -0.91 4.17 -9.09
CA ASP A 141 -0.82 3.68 -7.71
C ASP A 141 0.16 2.50 -7.52
N HIS A 142 0.85 2.07 -8.59
CA HIS A 142 1.80 0.96 -8.53
C HIS A 142 3.17 1.32 -9.09
N LEU A 143 4.22 0.97 -8.34
CA LEU A 143 5.59 1.05 -8.81
C LEU A 143 5.86 0.08 -9.97
N ASN A 144 6.69 0.51 -10.92
CA ASN A 144 7.24 -0.36 -11.95
C ASN A 144 8.47 -1.12 -11.43
N LYS A 145 9.20 -1.82 -12.31
CA LYS A 145 10.39 -2.57 -11.92
C LYS A 145 11.47 -1.70 -11.27
N SER A 146 11.78 -0.55 -11.87
CA SER A 146 12.79 0.38 -11.36
C SER A 146 12.36 0.98 -10.02
N GLY A 147 11.09 1.42 -9.92
CA GLY A 147 10.51 1.93 -8.67
C GLY A 147 10.55 0.91 -7.55
N ARG A 148 10.17 -0.35 -7.82
CA ARG A 148 10.23 -1.42 -6.82
C ARG A 148 11.66 -1.72 -6.38
N LYS A 149 12.62 -1.77 -7.30
CA LYS A 149 14.04 -1.98 -6.95
C LYS A 149 14.56 -0.89 -6.02
N LEU A 150 14.24 0.37 -6.34
CA LEU A 150 14.60 1.51 -5.49
C LEU A 150 13.92 1.43 -4.11
N PHE A 151 12.61 1.17 -4.08
CA PHE A 151 11.86 1.11 -2.83
C PHE A 151 12.34 -0.03 -1.93
N THR A 152 12.61 -1.20 -2.50
CA THR A 152 13.23 -2.31 -1.76
C THR A 152 14.57 -1.89 -1.16
N LYS A 153 15.46 -1.25 -1.93
CA LYS A 153 16.75 -0.76 -1.40
C LYS A 153 16.53 0.17 -0.20
N ILE A 154 15.63 1.13 -0.32
CA ILE A 154 15.28 2.07 0.76
C ILE A 154 14.77 1.36 2.01
N LEU A 155 13.87 0.39 1.85
CA LEU A 155 13.34 -0.40 2.98
C LEU A 155 14.44 -1.18 3.69
N PHE A 156 15.39 -1.75 2.95
CA PHE A 156 16.54 -2.43 3.54
C PHE A 156 17.42 -1.46 4.33
N GLU A 157 17.75 -0.32 3.74
CA GLU A 157 18.59 0.69 4.38
C GLU A 157 17.91 1.24 5.65
N GLU A 158 16.69 1.75 5.55
CA GLU A 158 16.03 2.50 6.63
C GLU A 158 15.31 1.64 7.67
N CYS A 159 14.88 0.43 7.30
CA CYS A 159 14.07 -0.40 8.20
C CYS A 159 14.76 -1.67 8.66
N ILE A 160 15.78 -2.15 7.95
CA ILE A 160 16.47 -3.41 8.27
C ILE A 160 17.89 -3.15 8.78
N PHE A 161 18.66 -2.29 8.12
CA PHE A 161 20.06 -2.05 8.44
C PHE A 161 20.31 -0.86 9.37
N ASP A 162 19.41 0.12 9.42
CA ASP A 162 19.49 1.27 10.36
C ASP A 162 19.01 0.91 11.78
N ARG A 163 19.24 -0.35 12.23
CA ARG A 163 18.87 -0.86 13.56
C ARG A 163 20.03 -1.59 14.23
#